data_AF-A0A7C7DYG8-F1
#
_entry.id   AF-A0A7C7DYG8-F1
#
_cell.length_a   1.000
_cell.length_b   1.000
_cell.length_c   1.000
_cell.angle_alpha   90.00
_cell.angle_beta   90.00
_cell.angle_gamma   90.00
#
_symmetry.space_group_name_H-M   'P 1'
#
loop_
_entity.id
_entity.type
_entity.pdbx_description
1 polymer ?
#
loop_
_entity_poly.entity_id
_entity_poly.type
_entity_poly.pdbx_seq_one_letter_code
_entity_poly.pdbx_strand_id
1 'polypeptide(L)'
;MALDRKELDQILSTLNKYAEKKLTPEFLLKIDHEDRFPNEVLSDLYNNIGLHLVFIDEEDDGLGGGAYDVYRVSEAMAGIDVGIATGVLATFLGADPIVVGGTP
;
A
#
# COMPACT_ATOMS: atom_id res chain seq x y z
N MET A 1 -4.76 -14.53 -8.11
CA MET A 1 -5.40 -14.23 -9.42
C MET A 1 -4.95 -12.82 -9.79
N ALA A 2 -5.58 -12.08 -10.70
CA ALA A 2 -5.35 -10.63 -10.79
C ALA A 2 -6.67 -9.94 -10.43
N LEU A 3 -6.60 -8.77 -9.78
CA LEU A 3 -7.80 -8.01 -9.46
C LEU A 3 -8.58 -7.69 -10.72
N ASP A 4 -9.90 -7.57 -10.58
CA ASP A 4 -10.66 -6.97 -11.67
C ASP A 4 -10.21 -5.51 -11.86
N ARG A 5 -10.29 -5.03 -13.10
CA ARG A 5 -9.80 -3.68 -13.42
C ARG A 5 -10.51 -2.58 -12.62
N LYS A 6 -11.80 -2.75 -12.35
CA LYS A 6 -12.62 -1.79 -11.62
C LYS A 6 -12.26 -1.77 -10.14
N GLU A 7 -11.97 -2.91 -9.54
CA GLU A 7 -11.45 -3.05 -8.17
C GLU A 7 -10.11 -2.34 -8.02
N LEU A 8 -9.17 -2.61 -8.94
CA LEU A 8 -7.89 -1.91 -8.96
C LEU A 8 -8.08 -0.39 -9.09
N ASP A 9 -8.91 0.06 -10.03
CA ASP A 9 -9.20 1.49 -10.21
C ASP A 9 -9.84 2.12 -8.95
N GLN A 10 -10.65 1.37 -8.20
CA GLN A 10 -11.23 1.82 -6.93
C GLN A 10 -10.18 1.96 -5.82
N ILE A 11 -9.25 1.02 -5.72
CA ILE A 11 -8.12 1.08 -4.77
C ILE A 11 -7.27 2.31 -5.08
N LEU A 12 -6.87 2.49 -6.34
CA LEU A 12 -6.07 3.64 -6.77
C LEU A 12 -6.80 4.97 -6.55
N SER A 13 -8.10 5.03 -6.81
CA SER A 13 -8.91 6.24 -6.53
C SER A 13 -8.97 6.55 -5.04
N THR A 14 -9.10 5.53 -4.19
CA THR A 14 -9.15 5.69 -2.73
C THR A 14 -7.81 6.18 -2.19
N LEU A 15 -6.70 5.59 -2.66
CA LEU A 15 -5.35 6.02 -2.33
C LEU A 15 -5.12 7.49 -2.71
N ASN A 16 -5.49 7.89 -3.93
CA ASN A 16 -5.33 9.28 -4.38
C ASN A 16 -6.14 10.26 -3.51
N LYS A 17 -7.40 9.94 -3.18
CA LYS A 17 -8.24 10.77 -2.30
C LYS A 17 -7.68 10.88 -0.88
N TYR A 18 -7.04 9.82 -0.38
CA TYR A 18 -6.35 9.85 0.90
C TYR A 18 -5.12 10.78 0.82
N ALA A 19 -4.30 10.62 -0.21
CA ALA A 19 -3.10 11.40 -0.42
C ALA A 19 -3.39 12.90 -0.53
N GLU A 20 -4.39 13.30 -1.34
CA GLU A 20 -4.84 14.69 -1.47
C GLU A 20 -5.20 15.36 -0.13
N LYS A 21 -5.68 14.57 0.84
CA LYS A 21 -6.12 15.08 2.15
C LYS A 21 -5.05 15.02 3.23
N LYS A 22 -4.22 13.98 3.22
CA LYS A 22 -3.31 13.64 4.34
C LYS A 22 -1.84 13.75 3.98
N LEU A 23 -1.48 13.45 2.73
CA LEU A 23 -0.09 13.44 2.25
C LEU A 23 0.19 14.71 1.44
N THR A 24 -0.13 15.87 2.01
CA THR A 24 0.15 17.15 1.34
C THR A 24 1.66 17.40 1.28
N PRO A 25 2.15 18.20 0.33
CA PRO A 25 3.57 18.53 0.24
C PRO A 25 4.15 19.09 1.55
N GLU A 26 3.40 19.93 2.26
CA GLU A 26 3.83 20.51 3.54
C GLU A 26 3.99 19.46 4.63
N PHE A 27 3.07 18.49 4.68
CA PHE A 27 3.16 17.39 5.64
C PHE A 27 4.36 16.49 5.32
N LEU A 28 4.51 16.08 4.06
CA LEU A 28 5.59 15.19 3.60
C LEU A 28 6.97 15.82 3.84
N LEU A 29 7.17 17.07 3.41
CA LEU A 29 8.43 17.80 3.62
C LEU A 29 8.77 17.97 5.11
N LYS A 30 7.75 18.17 5.95
CA LYS A 30 7.96 18.28 7.40
C LYS A 30 8.45 16.97 8.01
N ILE A 31 7.79 15.84 7.71
CA ILE A 31 8.15 14.56 8.32
C ILE A 31 9.50 14.04 7.81
N ASP A 32 9.84 14.34 6.54
CA ASP A 32 11.14 14.05 5.97
C ASP A 32 12.24 14.84 6.69
N HIS A 33 12.09 16.17 6.82
CA HIS A 33 13.04 17.01 7.54
C HIS A 33 13.20 16.62 9.01
N GLU A 34 12.16 16.09 9.65
CA GLU A 34 12.17 15.65 11.05
C GLU A 34 12.67 14.21 11.24
N ASP A 35 13.05 13.50 10.17
CA ASP A 35 13.37 12.06 10.18
C ASP A 35 12.30 11.21 10.89
N ARG A 36 11.03 11.63 10.77
CA ARG A 36 9.93 11.09 11.58
C ARG A 36 9.27 9.90 10.88
N PHE A 37 9.29 8.74 11.52
CA PHE A 37 8.57 7.57 11.03
C PHE A 37 7.05 7.83 10.93
N PRO A 38 6.42 7.62 9.78
CA PRO A 38 5.03 8.01 9.51
C PRO A 38 4.02 6.96 10.00
N ASN A 39 4.06 6.64 11.30
CA ASN A 39 3.23 5.57 11.89
C ASN A 39 1.72 5.76 11.63
N GLU A 40 1.22 6.98 11.83
CA GLU A 40 -0.20 7.31 11.62
C GLU A 40 -0.63 7.07 10.16
N VAL A 41 0.23 7.39 9.20
CA VAL A 41 -0.03 7.16 7.77
C VAL A 41 -0.13 5.67 7.49
N LEU A 42 0.83 4.87 7.96
CA LEU A 42 0.81 3.42 7.75
C LEU A 42 -0.42 2.78 8.41
N SER A 43 -0.78 3.22 9.61
CA SER A 43 -1.99 2.78 10.29
C SER A 43 -3.25 3.10 9.49
N ASP A 44 -3.36 4.29 8.90
CA ASP A 44 -4.49 4.66 8.05
C ASP A 44 -4.55 3.78 6.79
N LEU A 45 -3.41 3.61 6.11
CA LEU A 45 -3.31 2.79 4.89
C LEU A 45 -3.67 1.33 5.15
N TYR A 46 -3.42 0.82 6.35
CA TYR A 46 -3.72 -0.57 6.70
C TYR A 46 -5.13 -0.75 7.25
N ASN A 47 -5.50 0.01 8.28
CA ASN A 47 -6.76 -0.22 9.00
C ASN A 47 -7.97 0.43 8.31
N ASN A 48 -7.78 1.56 7.62
CA ASN A 48 -8.89 2.28 7.01
C ASN A 48 -9.03 1.97 5.52
N ILE A 49 -7.90 1.77 4.82
CA ILE A 49 -7.90 1.48 3.37
C ILE A 49 -7.75 -0.03 3.09
N GLY A 50 -7.10 -0.79 3.97
CA GLY A 50 -6.86 -2.22 3.74
C GLY A 50 -5.77 -2.47 2.68
N LEU A 51 -4.85 -1.53 2.45
CA LEU A 51 -3.91 -1.62 1.33
C LEU A 51 -2.98 -2.85 1.40
N HIS A 52 -2.68 -3.31 2.62
CA HIS A 52 -1.91 -4.53 2.85
C HIS A 52 -2.62 -5.82 2.40
N LEU A 53 -3.94 -5.81 2.24
CA LEU A 53 -4.72 -6.97 1.80
C LEU A 53 -4.58 -7.24 0.30
N VAL A 54 -4.14 -6.25 -0.49
CA VAL A 54 -3.84 -6.43 -1.93
C VAL A 54 -2.84 -7.57 -2.15
N PHE A 55 -1.99 -7.82 -1.16
CA PHE A 55 -0.89 -8.77 -1.22
C PHE A 55 -1.20 -10.16 -0.69
N ILE A 56 -2.38 -10.35 -0.10
CA ILE A 56 -2.77 -11.58 0.58
C ILE A 56 -3.80 -12.31 -0.28
N ASP A 57 -3.74 -13.64 -0.31
CA ASP A 57 -4.70 -14.45 -1.07
C ASP A 57 -6.11 -14.39 -0.46
N GLU A 58 -7.12 -14.60 -1.29
CA GLU A 58 -8.54 -14.56 -0.86
C GLU A 58 -8.86 -15.63 0.20
N GLU A 59 -8.12 -16.74 0.22
CA GLU A 59 -8.27 -17.82 1.21
C GLU A 59 -7.86 -17.37 2.63
N ASP A 60 -7.03 -16.34 2.73
CA ASP A 60 -6.52 -15.73 3.97
C ASP A 60 -7.13 -14.34 4.23
N ASP A 61 -8.37 -14.12 3.78
CA ASP A 61 -9.13 -12.86 3.89
C ASP A 61 -8.48 -11.66 3.16
N GLY A 62 -7.63 -11.93 2.16
CA GLY A 62 -7.01 -10.95 1.29
C GLY A 62 -7.83 -10.58 0.05
N LEU A 63 -7.21 -9.81 -0.84
CA LEU A 63 -7.81 -9.40 -2.13
C LEU A 63 -7.26 -10.21 -3.33
N GLY A 64 -6.27 -11.08 -3.13
CA GLY A 64 -5.74 -11.98 -4.17
C GLY A 64 -5.07 -11.27 -5.35
N GLY A 65 -4.52 -10.07 -5.12
CA GLY A 65 -3.89 -9.24 -6.14
C GLY A 65 -2.60 -9.85 -6.70
N GLY A 66 -2.42 -9.71 -8.02
CA GLY A 66 -1.24 -10.22 -8.71
C GLY A 66 -0.09 -9.21 -8.76
N ALA A 67 1.05 -9.65 -9.29
CA ALA A 67 2.24 -8.80 -9.44
C ALA A 67 1.97 -7.47 -10.17
N TYR A 68 1.05 -7.45 -11.14
CA TYR A 68 0.66 -6.23 -11.84
C TYR A 68 -0.10 -5.27 -10.92
N ASP A 69 -1.04 -5.77 -10.12
CA ASP A 69 -1.83 -4.95 -9.18
C ASP A 69 -0.93 -4.32 -8.13
N VAL A 70 -0.01 -5.13 -7.58
CA VAL A 70 1.04 -4.68 -6.66
C VAL A 70 1.91 -3.60 -7.29
N TYR A 71 2.36 -3.78 -8.53
CA TYR A 71 3.11 -2.77 -9.26
C TYR A 71 2.33 -1.46 -9.41
N ARG A 72 1.03 -1.52 -9.77
CA ARG A 72 0.20 -0.33 -9.96
C ARG A 72 -0.03 0.44 -8.65
N VAL A 73 -0.26 -0.27 -7.55
CA VAL A 73 -0.34 0.34 -6.21
C VAL A 73 0.99 0.97 -5.82
N SER A 74 2.10 0.25 -6.06
CA SER A 74 3.46 0.73 -5.78
C SER A 74 3.79 2.00 -6.54
N GLU A 75 3.49 2.03 -7.86
CA GLU A 75 3.69 3.18 -8.73
C GLU A 75 2.89 4.39 -8.25
N ALA A 76 1.61 4.20 -7.94
CA ALA A 76 0.74 5.28 -7.47
C ALA A 76 1.22 5.87 -6.14
N MET A 77 1.62 5.02 -5.19
CA MET A 77 2.19 5.45 -3.91
C MET A 77 3.52 6.19 -4.09
N ALA A 78 4.45 5.63 -4.87
CA ALA A 78 5.76 6.23 -5.08
C ALA A 78 5.68 7.56 -5.84
N GLY A 79 4.64 7.75 -6.67
CA GLY A 79 4.33 9.03 -7.30
C GLY A 79 3.89 10.12 -6.31
N ILE A 80 3.42 9.74 -5.11
CA ILE A 80 3.09 10.66 -4.01
C ILE A 80 4.33 10.90 -3.15
N ASP A 81 4.89 9.83 -2.59
CA ASP A 81 6.10 9.88 -1.78
C ASP A 81 6.77 8.50 -1.70
N VAL A 82 8.06 8.44 -2.03
CA VAL A 82 8.82 7.18 -2.08
C VAL A 82 9.14 6.61 -0.69
N GLY A 83 9.25 7.46 0.34
CA GLY A 83 9.49 7.03 1.72
C GLY A 83 8.28 6.31 2.30
N ILE A 84 7.09 6.89 2.12
CA ILE A 84 5.80 6.29 2.49
C ILE A 84 5.57 5.00 1.70
N ALA A 85 5.80 5.03 0.38
CA ALA A 85 5.68 3.84 -0.47
C ALA A 85 6.58 2.71 0.02
N THR A 86 7.84 3.00 0.31
CA THR A 86 8.80 2.00 0.82
C THR A 86 8.35 1.43 2.16
N GLY A 87 7.83 2.26 3.06
CA GLY A 87 7.29 1.81 4.35
C GLY A 87 6.14 0.81 4.20
N VAL A 88 5.24 1.02 3.22
CA VAL A 88 4.16 0.06 2.93
C VAL A 88 4.67 -1.20 2.24
N LEU A 89 5.49 -1.06 1.21
CA LEU A 89 5.94 -2.16 0.36
C LEU A 89 6.97 -3.06 1.05
N ALA A 90 7.65 -2.58 2.08
CA ALA A 90 8.48 -3.43 2.94
C ALA A 90 7.65 -4.56 3.59
N THR A 91 6.38 -4.30 3.95
CA THR A 91 5.47 -5.33 4.46
C THR A 91 5.20 -6.39 3.40
N PHE A 92 5.01 -5.98 2.15
CA PHE A 92 4.85 -6.92 1.04
C PHE A 92 6.11 -7.79 0.85
N LEU A 93 7.29 -7.17 0.80
CA LEU A 93 8.56 -7.89 0.69
C LEU A 93 8.77 -8.89 1.84
N GLY A 94 8.30 -8.57 3.05
CA GLY A 94 8.35 -9.47 4.20
C GLY A 94 7.33 -10.62 4.12
N ALA A 95 6.17 -10.39 3.51
CA ALA A 95 5.11 -11.38 3.38
C ALA A 95 5.35 -12.35 2.21
N ASP A 96 6.01 -11.90 1.13
CA ASP A 96 6.20 -12.68 -0.10
C ASP A 96 6.79 -14.08 0.14
N PRO A 97 7.84 -14.29 0.98
CA PRO A 97 8.34 -15.63 1.29
C PRO A 97 7.31 -16.55 1.97
N ILE A 98 6.37 -15.99 2.73
CA ILE A 98 5.29 -16.73 3.39
C ILE A 98 4.25 -17.15 2.36
N VAL A 99 3.86 -16.24 1.47
CA VAL A 99 2.88 -16.52 0.40
C VAL A 99 3.37 -17.63 -0.53
N VAL A 100 4.65 -17.60 -0.92
CA VAL A 100 5.19 -18.56 -1.91
C VAL A 100 5.69 -19.87 -1.31
N GLY A 101 6.09 -19.87 -0.03
CA GLY A 101 6.82 -20.98 0.58
C GLY A 101 6.33 -21.37 1.98
N GLY A 102 5.27 -20.73 2.47
CA GLY A 102 4.65 -21.05 3.75
C GLY A 102 4.01 -22.43 3.76
N THR A 103 3.96 -23.05 4.94
CA THR A 103 3.14 -24.22 5.21
C THR A 103 1.83 -23.78 5.88
N PRO A 104 0.75 -24.58 5.79
CA PRO A 104 -0.48 -24.31 6.55
C PRO A 104 -0.27 -24.22 8.06
#